data_AF-R9P683-F1
#
_entry.id   AF-R9P683-F1
#
_cell.length_a   1.000
_cell.length_b   1.000
_cell.length_c   1.000
_cell.angle_alpha   90.00
_cell.angle_beta   90.00
_cell.angle_gamma   90.00
#
_symmetry.space_group_name_H-M   'P 1'
#
loop_
_entity.id
_entity.type
_entity.pdbx_description
1 polymer ?
#
loop_
_entity_poly.entity_id
_entity_poly.type
_entity_poly.pdbx_seq_one_letter_code
_entity_poly.pdbx_strand_id
1 'polypeptide(L)'
;MRALGTHLLLICSSNTPAPRTTGDADTIVKDFLEISDMASSFSSQTGWEINVGYEALSWGAHIDLWSQAWNIVRLVNRDNIGLIFDSFNTLAREFADPCSTSGIQEPISSTLSALERSLAQIRTVPGDKIFLLQIGDARKMPSPLEPSPREGEPRPSRMIWSRSSRLYPCEQHRGGFMPVEAFVRKVVEAGYRGVWSIEVFNSELEEEGVEVERSAATRARQGLDRLVEVVFK
;
A
#
# COMPACT_ATOMS: atom_id res chain seq x y z
N MET A 1 -12.49 -15.71 -8.05
CA MET A 1 -11.60 -15.28 -9.15
C MET A 1 -12.17 -15.63 -10.52
N ARG A 2 -12.19 -16.92 -10.93
CA ARG A 2 -12.78 -17.36 -12.23
C ARG A 2 -14.18 -16.81 -12.54
N ALA A 3 -15.11 -16.93 -11.59
CA ALA A 3 -16.47 -16.45 -11.77
C ALA A 3 -16.58 -14.92 -12.00
N LEU A 4 -15.57 -14.15 -11.59
CA LEU A 4 -15.49 -12.70 -11.73
C LEU A 4 -14.51 -12.25 -12.83
N GLY A 5 -13.88 -13.20 -13.54
CA GLY A 5 -12.89 -12.87 -14.56
C GLY A 5 -11.58 -12.26 -14.03
N THR A 6 -11.21 -12.54 -12.77
CA THR A 6 -9.99 -11.96 -12.16
C THR A 6 -8.82 -12.94 -12.10
N HIS A 7 -7.60 -12.40 -12.20
CA HIS A 7 -6.35 -13.15 -12.30
C HIS A 7 -5.32 -12.82 -11.21
N LEU A 8 -5.52 -11.73 -10.45
CA LEU A 8 -4.62 -11.32 -9.38
C LEU A 8 -5.27 -11.58 -8.01
N LEU A 9 -4.60 -12.36 -7.17
CA LEU A 9 -4.92 -12.53 -5.75
C LEU A 9 -4.00 -11.61 -4.94
N LEU A 10 -4.59 -10.78 -4.09
CA LEU A 10 -3.84 -9.93 -3.17
C LEU A 10 -3.74 -10.65 -1.83
N ILE A 11 -2.53 -10.73 -1.28
CA ILE A 11 -2.27 -11.16 0.08
C ILE A 11 -1.64 -9.98 0.81
N CYS A 12 -2.32 -9.45 1.82
CA CYS A 12 -1.82 -8.35 2.64
C CYS A 12 -1.15 -8.91 3.90
N SER A 13 -0.14 -8.21 4.43
CA SER A 13 0.49 -8.59 5.69
C SER A 13 -0.51 -8.53 6.85
N SER A 14 -0.40 -9.49 7.77
CA SER A 14 -1.32 -9.59 8.91
C SER A 14 -0.93 -8.66 10.05
N ASN A 15 -1.91 -8.14 10.77
CA ASN A 15 -1.74 -7.44 12.04
C ASN A 15 -1.82 -8.37 13.26
N THR A 16 -2.00 -9.68 13.06
CA THR A 16 -2.00 -10.65 14.16
C THR A 16 -0.56 -10.86 14.62
N PRO A 17 -0.23 -10.70 15.92
CA PRO A 17 1.13 -10.86 16.43
C PRO A 17 1.52 -12.33 16.68
N ALA A 18 2.80 -12.55 16.96
CA ALA A 18 3.31 -13.81 17.48
C ALA A 18 2.64 -14.20 18.82
N PRO A 19 2.52 -15.51 19.13
CA PRO A 19 3.00 -16.67 18.37
C PRO A 19 1.99 -17.20 17.34
N ARG A 20 0.85 -16.52 17.11
CA ARG A 20 -0.18 -16.97 16.15
C ARG A 20 0.26 -16.85 14.69
N THR A 21 1.23 -15.97 14.43
CA THR A 21 1.88 -15.71 13.15
C THR A 21 3.38 -15.60 13.39
N THR A 22 4.18 -15.68 12.33
CA THR A 22 5.64 -15.54 12.39
C THR A 22 6.12 -14.41 11.49
N GLY A 23 7.22 -13.78 11.90
CA GLY A 23 8.01 -12.85 11.08
C GLY A 23 9.28 -13.49 10.51
N ASP A 24 9.45 -14.80 10.72
CA ASP A 24 10.57 -15.56 10.17
C ASP A 24 10.50 -15.59 8.64
N ALA A 25 11.50 -15.01 8.00
CA ALA A 25 11.52 -14.82 6.56
C ALA A 25 11.54 -16.17 5.81
N ASP A 26 12.25 -17.17 6.32
CA ASP A 26 12.35 -18.48 5.68
C ASP A 26 11.00 -19.20 5.68
N THR A 27 10.25 -19.13 6.79
CA THR A 27 8.89 -19.64 6.86
C THR A 27 7.95 -18.90 5.90
N ILE A 28 8.00 -17.57 5.86
CA ILE A 28 7.14 -16.79 4.95
C ILE A 28 7.47 -17.11 3.49
N VAL A 29 8.75 -17.23 3.12
CA VAL A 29 9.18 -17.62 1.77
C VAL A 29 8.67 -19.03 1.43
N LYS A 30 8.75 -19.98 2.36
CA LYS A 30 8.22 -21.33 2.17
C LYS A 30 6.71 -21.32 1.92
N ASP A 31 5.94 -20.54 2.68
CA ASP A 31 4.50 -20.42 2.48
C ASP A 31 4.17 -19.84 1.09
N PHE A 32 4.91 -18.82 0.64
CA PHE A 32 4.72 -18.26 -0.70
C PHE A 32 5.14 -19.21 -1.82
N LEU A 33 6.15 -20.07 -1.61
CA LEU A 33 6.49 -21.13 -2.57
C LEU A 33 5.35 -22.13 -2.71
N GLU A 34 4.72 -22.55 -1.60
CA GLU A 34 3.55 -23.43 -1.64
C GLU A 34 2.37 -22.76 -2.36
N ILE A 35 2.07 -21.51 -2.05
CA ILE A 35 1.02 -20.71 -2.73
C ILE A 35 1.31 -20.60 -4.23
N SER A 36 2.57 -20.33 -4.61
CA SER A 36 3.01 -20.27 -6.01
C SER A 36 2.76 -21.59 -6.74
N ASP A 37 3.14 -22.71 -6.13
CA ASP A 37 3.01 -24.03 -6.73
C ASP A 37 1.53 -24.44 -6.85
N MET A 38 0.69 -24.11 -5.86
CA MET A 38 -0.76 -24.29 -5.93
C MET A 38 -1.40 -23.47 -7.06
N ALA A 39 -1.04 -22.20 -7.19
CA ALA A 39 -1.53 -21.33 -8.26
C ALA A 39 -1.11 -21.83 -9.65
N SER A 40 0.14 -22.30 -9.79
CA SER A 40 0.69 -22.85 -11.03
C SER A 40 0.02 -24.17 -11.42
N SER A 41 -0.20 -25.06 -10.46
CA SER A 41 -0.91 -26.33 -10.64
C SER A 41 -2.35 -26.08 -11.10
N PHE A 42 -3.07 -25.18 -10.44
CA PHE A 42 -4.41 -24.79 -10.84
C PHE A 42 -4.45 -24.19 -12.25
N SER A 43 -3.50 -23.30 -12.57
CA SER A 43 -3.40 -22.67 -13.89
C SER A 43 -3.17 -23.71 -14.98
N SER A 44 -2.28 -24.67 -14.73
CA SER A 44 -1.97 -25.76 -15.67
C SER A 44 -3.16 -26.69 -15.91
N GLN A 45 -3.96 -26.98 -14.88
CA GLN A 45 -5.12 -27.87 -14.98
C GLN A 45 -6.33 -27.21 -15.64
N THR A 46 -6.49 -25.90 -15.48
CA THR A 46 -7.71 -25.18 -15.87
C THR A 46 -7.52 -24.22 -17.05
N GLY A 47 -6.27 -23.91 -17.41
CA GLY A 47 -5.93 -22.84 -18.34
C GLY A 47 -6.18 -21.43 -17.77
N TRP A 48 -6.51 -21.30 -16.49
CA TRP A 48 -6.81 -20.02 -15.85
C TRP A 48 -5.63 -19.53 -15.02
N GLU A 49 -4.91 -18.52 -15.52
CA GLU A 49 -3.75 -17.95 -14.84
C GLU A 49 -4.13 -17.27 -13.52
N ILE A 50 -3.33 -17.54 -12.47
CA ILE A 50 -3.40 -16.90 -11.16
C ILE A 50 -2.03 -16.35 -10.80
N ASN A 51 -1.97 -15.03 -10.64
CA ASN A 51 -0.85 -14.30 -10.07
C ASN A 51 -1.18 -13.91 -8.62
N VAL A 52 -0.17 -13.85 -7.78
CA VAL A 52 -0.31 -13.50 -6.36
C VAL A 52 0.59 -12.32 -6.04
N GLY A 53 -0.02 -11.25 -5.54
CA GLY A 53 0.69 -10.06 -5.08
C GLY A 53 0.80 -10.03 -3.55
N TYR A 54 1.95 -9.64 -3.02
CA TYR A 54 2.15 -9.42 -1.59
C TYR A 54 2.19 -7.92 -1.25
N GLU A 55 1.36 -7.49 -0.30
CA GLU A 55 1.25 -6.09 0.15
C GLU A 55 1.66 -5.95 1.62
N ALA A 56 2.53 -4.98 1.93
CA ALA A 56 2.84 -4.61 3.30
C ALA A 56 1.85 -3.55 3.80
N LEU A 57 1.03 -3.90 4.81
CA LEU A 57 0.19 -2.94 5.51
C LEU A 57 1.03 -2.14 6.52
N SER A 58 0.79 -0.83 6.66
CA SER A 58 1.52 0.05 7.59
C SER A 58 1.35 -0.29 9.08
N TRP A 59 0.41 -1.20 9.37
CA TRP A 59 0.10 -1.78 10.67
C TRP A 59 0.29 -3.32 10.69
N GLY A 60 1.08 -3.88 9.77
CA GLY A 60 1.46 -5.28 9.81
C GLY A 60 2.26 -5.60 11.06
N ALA A 61 2.06 -6.80 11.63
CA ALA A 61 2.75 -7.22 12.85
C ALA A 61 4.24 -7.56 12.59
N HIS A 62 4.53 -8.12 11.41
CA HIS A 62 5.88 -8.60 11.05
C HIS A 62 6.43 -7.94 9.78
N ILE A 63 5.55 -7.69 8.81
CA ILE A 63 5.88 -7.06 7.53
C ILE A 63 5.05 -5.79 7.43
N ASP A 64 5.70 -4.65 7.60
CA ASP A 64 5.05 -3.34 7.59
C ASP A 64 5.73 -2.33 6.65
N LEU A 65 6.85 -2.72 6.04
CA LEU A 65 7.57 -1.96 5.01
C LEU A 65 7.46 -2.66 3.65
N TRP A 66 7.31 -1.87 2.59
CA TRP A 66 7.31 -2.40 1.22
C TRP A 66 8.61 -3.15 0.90
N SER A 67 9.74 -2.70 1.46
CA SER A 67 11.07 -3.30 1.25
C SER A 67 11.18 -4.70 1.88
N GLN A 68 10.47 -4.94 2.98
CA GLN A 68 10.38 -6.28 3.58
C GLN A 68 9.54 -7.20 2.70
N ALA A 69 8.37 -6.75 2.24
CA ALA A 69 7.53 -7.51 1.30
C ALA A 69 8.29 -7.81 -0.01
N TRP A 70 9.02 -6.83 -0.54
CA TRP A 70 9.88 -7.03 -1.70
C TRP A 70 10.97 -8.06 -1.44
N ASN A 71 11.62 -8.04 -0.28
CA ASN A 71 12.64 -9.05 0.03
C ASN A 71 12.06 -10.48 0.02
N ILE A 72 10.84 -10.68 0.53
CA ILE A 72 10.15 -11.97 0.43
C ILE A 72 9.89 -12.34 -1.03
N VAL A 73 9.27 -11.46 -1.82
CA VAL A 73 8.98 -11.70 -3.25
C VAL A 73 10.25 -12.04 -4.03
N ARG A 74 11.34 -11.31 -3.77
CA ARG A 74 12.66 -11.51 -4.39
C ARG A 74 13.27 -12.87 -4.03
N LEU A 75 13.10 -13.33 -2.78
CA LEU A 75 13.61 -14.64 -2.33
C LEU A 75 12.77 -15.80 -2.87
N VAL A 76 11.45 -15.62 -2.98
CA VAL A 76 10.55 -16.61 -3.60
C VAL A 76 10.91 -16.79 -5.08
N ASN A 77 11.20 -15.69 -5.79
CA ASN A 77 11.73 -15.69 -7.16
C ASN A 77 10.91 -16.56 -8.14
N ARG A 78 9.59 -16.41 -8.14
CA ARG A 78 8.66 -17.05 -9.08
C ARG A 78 7.93 -16.00 -9.92
N ASP A 79 7.59 -16.34 -11.15
CA ASP A 79 6.99 -15.38 -12.09
C ASP A 79 5.55 -15.00 -11.75
N ASN A 80 4.82 -15.88 -11.08
CA ASN A 80 3.45 -15.65 -10.62
C ASN A 80 3.37 -15.04 -9.22
N ILE A 81 4.50 -14.65 -8.62
CA ILE A 81 4.57 -13.95 -7.33
C ILE A 81 5.17 -12.56 -7.52
N GLY A 82 4.45 -11.54 -7.06
CA GLY A 82 4.82 -10.14 -7.25
C GLY A 82 4.56 -9.28 -6.03
N LEU A 83 5.00 -8.04 -6.10
CA LEU A 83 4.81 -7.00 -5.10
C LEU A 83 3.59 -6.15 -5.43
N ILE A 84 2.87 -5.74 -4.39
CA ILE A 84 1.84 -4.71 -4.46
C ILE A 84 2.38 -3.47 -3.75
N PHE A 85 2.32 -2.34 -4.44
CA PHE A 85 2.61 -1.04 -3.84
C PHE A 85 1.29 -0.34 -3.49
N ASP A 86 1.10 0.04 -2.23
CA ASP A 86 0.06 1.00 -1.81
C ASP A 86 0.77 2.27 -1.29
N SER A 87 0.47 3.42 -1.89
CA SER A 87 1.04 4.70 -1.48
C SER A 87 0.64 5.09 -0.06
N PHE A 88 -0.59 4.82 0.38
CA PHE A 88 -0.99 5.10 1.76
C PHE A 88 -0.17 4.25 2.70
N ASN A 89 -0.15 2.92 2.53
CA ASN A 89 0.54 2.05 3.47
C ASN A 89 2.05 2.34 3.52
N THR A 90 2.67 2.57 2.37
CA THR A 90 4.09 2.95 2.32
C THR A 90 4.35 4.27 3.05
N LEU A 91 3.62 5.34 2.71
CA LEU A 91 3.88 6.68 3.24
C LEU A 91 3.40 6.82 4.69
N ALA A 92 2.32 6.16 5.10
CA ALA A 92 1.89 6.08 6.49
C ALA A 92 2.93 5.36 7.36
N ARG A 93 3.67 4.40 6.79
CA ARG A 93 4.74 3.72 7.53
C ARG A 93 6.04 4.51 7.56
N GLU A 94 6.41 5.18 6.49
CA GLU A 94 7.78 5.73 6.31
C GLU A 94 7.87 7.26 6.44
N PHE A 95 6.74 7.96 6.42
CA PHE A 95 6.68 9.41 6.43
C PHE A 95 5.70 9.96 7.47
N ALA A 96 4.44 9.59 7.36
CA ALA A 96 3.38 10.18 8.15
C ALA A 96 3.24 9.52 9.53
N ASP A 97 2.73 10.29 10.49
CA ASP A 97 2.32 9.82 11.81
C ASP A 97 1.03 10.51 12.25
N PRO A 98 -0.10 9.80 12.32
CA PRO A 98 -1.36 10.38 12.78
C PRO A 98 -1.35 10.72 14.29
N CYS A 99 -0.36 10.25 15.05
CA CYS A 99 -0.16 10.56 16.47
C CYS A 99 0.78 11.77 16.68
N SER A 100 1.29 12.39 15.62
CA SER A 100 2.18 13.55 15.70
C SER A 100 1.44 14.86 15.38
N THR A 101 1.75 15.93 16.12
CA THR A 101 1.25 17.29 15.84
C THR A 101 1.66 17.79 14.45
N SER A 102 2.86 17.41 13.99
CA SER A 102 3.32 17.77 12.63
C SER A 102 2.61 16.94 11.56
N GLY A 103 2.06 15.77 11.91
CA GLY A 103 1.55 14.75 10.99
C GLY A 103 2.67 13.90 10.37
N ILE A 104 3.93 14.21 10.69
CA ILE A 104 5.13 13.56 10.19
C ILE A 104 5.80 12.85 11.36
N GLN A 105 6.43 11.71 11.09
CA GLN A 105 7.23 11.00 12.09
C GLN A 105 8.40 11.88 12.56
N GLU A 106 8.57 11.97 13.88
CA GLU A 106 9.66 12.74 14.48
C GLU A 106 10.92 11.88 14.70
N PRO A 107 12.13 12.44 14.52
CA PRO A 107 12.42 13.80 14.07
C PRO A 107 12.21 14.00 12.56
N ILE A 108 11.51 15.08 12.16
CA ILE A 108 11.16 15.35 10.74
C ILE A 108 12.36 15.25 9.79
N SER A 109 13.51 15.84 10.13
CA SER A 109 14.69 15.86 9.24
C SER A 109 15.20 14.46 8.92
N SER A 110 15.19 13.57 9.91
CA SER A 110 15.59 12.17 9.76
C SER A 110 14.59 11.39 8.93
N THR A 111 13.29 11.65 9.14
CA THR A 111 12.20 11.04 8.36
C THR A 111 12.27 11.42 6.89
N LEU A 112 12.48 12.70 6.56
CA LEU A 112 12.63 13.15 5.17
C LEU A 112 13.83 12.48 4.49
N SER A 113 14.98 12.43 5.18
CA SER A 113 16.21 11.80 4.66
C SER A 113 16.08 10.27 4.53
N ALA A 114 15.30 9.63 5.40
CA ALA A 114 15.00 8.20 5.31
C ALA A 114 14.05 7.89 4.15
N LEU A 115 12.99 8.70 3.99
CA LEU A 115 12.03 8.57 2.92
C LEU A 115 12.71 8.75 1.55
N GLU A 116 13.54 9.76 1.38
CA GLU A 116 14.27 9.98 0.11
C GLU A 116 15.08 8.75 -0.29
N ARG A 117 15.81 8.14 0.67
CA ARG A 117 16.57 6.90 0.45
C ARG A 117 15.66 5.72 0.12
N SER A 118 14.54 5.56 0.83
CA SER A 118 13.57 4.50 0.59
C SER A 118 12.95 4.60 -0.80
N LEU A 119 12.45 5.78 -1.17
CA LEU A 119 11.89 6.05 -2.50
C LEU A 119 12.92 5.81 -3.61
N ALA A 120 14.19 6.16 -3.38
CA ALA A 120 15.27 5.86 -4.33
C ALA A 120 15.57 4.36 -4.48
N GLN A 121 15.23 3.53 -3.49
CA GLN A 121 15.40 2.08 -3.54
C GLN A 121 14.29 1.37 -4.33
N ILE A 122 13.16 2.02 -4.62
CA ILE A 122 12.08 1.43 -5.46
C ILE A 122 12.64 1.00 -6.83
N ARG A 123 13.67 1.67 -7.35
CA ARG A 123 14.38 1.30 -8.60
C ARG A 123 14.99 -0.12 -8.59
N THR A 124 15.09 -0.76 -7.43
CA THR A 124 15.60 -2.13 -7.28
C THR A 124 14.54 -3.20 -7.50
N VAL A 125 13.26 -2.80 -7.59
CA VAL A 125 12.13 -3.67 -7.91
C VAL A 125 11.93 -3.66 -9.42
N PRO A 126 12.08 -4.79 -10.13
CA PRO A 126 11.74 -4.89 -11.54
C PRO A 126 10.26 -4.54 -11.77
N GLY A 127 9.98 -3.74 -12.80
CA GLY A 127 8.62 -3.27 -13.10
C GLY A 127 7.60 -4.39 -13.35
N ASP A 128 8.05 -5.53 -13.87
CA ASP A 128 7.26 -6.76 -14.08
C ASP A 128 7.00 -7.56 -12.79
N LYS A 129 7.75 -7.30 -11.73
CA LYS A 129 7.47 -7.81 -10.38
C LYS A 129 6.52 -6.91 -9.59
N ILE A 130 6.09 -5.77 -10.13
CA ILE A 130 5.06 -4.92 -9.52
C ILE A 130 3.74 -5.29 -10.16
N PHE A 131 2.88 -6.00 -9.43
CA PHE A 131 1.61 -6.51 -9.97
C PHE A 131 0.48 -5.49 -9.87
N LEU A 132 0.52 -4.62 -8.88
CA LEU A 132 -0.49 -3.58 -8.70
C LEU A 132 0.09 -2.36 -7.99
N LEU A 133 -0.35 -1.18 -8.41
CA LEU A 133 -0.16 0.08 -7.72
C LEU A 133 -1.51 0.60 -7.23
N GLN A 134 -1.67 0.66 -5.91
CA GLN A 134 -2.76 1.28 -5.19
C GLN A 134 -2.36 2.68 -4.72
N ILE A 135 -3.28 3.64 -4.90
CA ILE A 135 -3.01 5.06 -4.71
C ILE A 135 -4.05 5.64 -3.77
N GLY A 136 -3.55 6.17 -2.67
CA GLY A 136 -4.28 6.94 -1.67
C GLY A 136 -3.34 7.92 -0.97
N ASP A 137 -3.84 9.13 -0.73
CA ASP A 137 -3.28 10.11 0.21
C ASP A 137 -4.06 10.01 1.53
N ALA A 138 -3.80 10.90 2.47
CA ALA A 138 -4.49 10.96 3.75
C ALA A 138 -4.52 12.37 4.29
N ARG A 139 -5.63 12.70 4.95
CA ARG A 139 -5.82 13.97 5.64
C ARG A 139 -4.92 14.02 6.87
N LYS A 140 -4.15 15.09 7.04
CA LYS A 140 -3.47 15.37 8.32
C LYS A 140 -4.51 15.49 9.43
N MET A 141 -4.31 14.76 10.52
CA MET A 141 -5.23 14.82 11.65
C MET A 141 -5.23 16.22 12.29
N PRO A 142 -6.41 16.81 12.58
CA PRO A 142 -6.49 18.12 13.22
C PRO A 142 -5.93 18.10 14.65
N SER A 143 -6.11 16.97 15.33
CA SER A 143 -5.50 16.65 16.62
C SER A 143 -4.83 15.28 16.51
N PRO A 144 -3.66 15.06 17.14
CA PRO A 144 -3.03 13.75 17.21
C PRO A 144 -4.00 12.67 17.67
N LEU A 145 -4.01 11.53 16.99
CA LEU A 145 -4.69 10.34 17.48
C LEU A 145 -3.94 9.77 18.67
N GLU A 146 -4.68 9.22 19.63
CA GLU A 146 -4.07 8.46 20.71
C GLU A 146 -3.32 7.23 20.14
N PRO A 147 -2.09 6.98 20.61
CA PRO A 147 -1.38 5.74 20.30
C PRO A 147 -2.15 4.51 20.78
N SER A 148 -1.67 3.33 20.39
CA SER A 148 -2.20 2.10 20.97
C SER A 148 -2.12 2.15 22.51
N PRO A 149 -3.22 1.87 23.23
CA PRO A 149 -3.14 1.69 24.67
C PRO A 149 -2.45 0.36 25.06
N ARG A 150 -2.23 -0.55 24.09
CA ARG A 150 -1.57 -1.84 24.31
C ARG A 150 -0.15 -1.82 23.75
N GLU A 151 0.82 -2.01 24.65
CA GLU A 151 2.22 -2.20 24.30
C GLU A 151 2.37 -3.43 23.38
N GLY A 152 3.03 -3.27 22.23
CA GLY A 152 3.22 -4.35 21.24
C GLY A 152 2.04 -4.63 20.30
N GLU A 153 0.89 -3.95 20.44
CA GLU A 153 -0.16 -4.01 19.40
C GLU A 153 0.28 -3.20 18.17
N PRO A 154 0.17 -3.76 16.96
CA PRO A 154 0.64 -3.08 15.76
C PRO A 154 -0.28 -1.90 15.41
N ARG A 155 0.05 -0.75 16.00
CA ARG A 155 -0.29 0.61 15.55
C ARG A 155 -1.74 0.78 15.07
N PRO A 156 -2.74 0.59 15.96
CA PRO A 156 -4.15 0.77 15.65
C PRO A 156 -4.46 2.19 15.15
N SER A 157 -3.69 3.21 15.56
CA SER A 157 -3.87 4.59 15.10
C SER A 157 -3.75 4.73 13.57
N ARG A 158 -2.81 4.03 12.93
CA ARG A 158 -2.69 4.02 11.45
C ARG A 158 -3.86 3.31 10.78
N MET A 159 -4.37 2.25 11.39
CA MET A 159 -5.54 1.54 10.87
C MET A 159 -6.82 2.38 11.00
N ILE A 160 -7.02 3.04 12.15
CA ILE A 160 -8.13 3.98 12.39
C ILE A 160 -8.05 5.12 11.38
N TRP A 161 -6.86 5.70 11.22
CA TRP A 161 -6.61 6.76 10.27
C TRP A 161 -6.86 6.31 8.82
N SER A 162 -6.36 5.13 8.44
CA SER A 162 -6.55 4.52 7.12
C SER A 162 -8.02 4.29 6.78
N ARG A 163 -8.89 4.02 7.75
CA ARG A 163 -10.31 3.69 7.50
C ARG A 163 -11.21 4.93 7.42
N SER A 164 -10.77 6.05 7.98
CA SER A 164 -11.60 7.24 8.15
C SER A 164 -11.12 8.45 7.36
N SER A 165 -9.82 8.49 7.00
CA SER A 165 -9.17 9.75 6.62
C SER A 165 -8.31 9.66 5.36
N ARG A 166 -8.40 8.57 4.56
CA ARG A 166 -7.73 8.56 3.25
C ARG A 166 -8.36 9.62 2.34
N LEU A 167 -7.53 10.14 1.45
CA LEU A 167 -7.89 11.13 0.44
C LEU A 167 -7.45 10.63 -0.94
N TYR A 168 -8.05 11.20 -1.98
CA TYR A 168 -7.58 10.98 -3.35
C TYR A 168 -6.25 11.72 -3.55
N PRO A 169 -5.40 11.30 -4.52
CA PRO A 169 -4.15 12.00 -4.79
C PRO A 169 -4.40 13.46 -5.17
N CYS A 170 -3.43 14.32 -4.84
CA CYS A 170 -3.45 15.76 -5.13
C CYS A 170 -4.64 16.53 -4.49
N GLU A 171 -5.06 16.11 -3.30
CA GLU A 171 -6.09 16.79 -2.49
C GLU A 171 -5.50 17.62 -1.34
N GLN A 172 -4.41 18.36 -1.58
CA GLN A 172 -3.78 19.22 -0.58
C GLN A 172 -4.75 20.27 -0.01
N HIS A 173 -5.67 20.76 -0.83
CA HIS A 173 -6.75 21.67 -0.42
C HIS A 173 -7.76 21.04 0.58
N ARG A 174 -7.79 19.70 0.72
CA ARG A 174 -8.59 18.97 1.72
C ARG A 174 -7.75 18.42 2.88
N GLY A 175 -6.48 18.84 2.96
CA GLY A 175 -5.53 18.43 3.98
C GLY A 175 -4.68 17.21 3.63
N GLY A 176 -4.67 16.79 2.36
CA GLY A 176 -3.68 15.81 1.85
C GLY A 176 -2.26 16.37 1.99
N PHE A 177 -1.32 15.53 2.38
CA PHE A 177 0.04 15.99 2.69
C PHE A 177 1.13 14.94 2.47
N MET A 178 0.76 13.69 2.17
CA MET A 178 1.78 12.67 1.90
C MET A 178 2.38 12.90 0.50
N PRO A 179 3.67 12.61 0.30
CA PRO A 179 4.36 12.82 -0.98
C PRO A 179 4.01 11.73 -2.00
N VAL A 180 2.71 11.58 -2.30
CA VAL A 180 2.17 10.56 -3.22
C VAL A 180 2.72 10.74 -4.62
N GLU A 181 2.89 11.98 -5.09
CA GLU A 181 3.41 12.21 -6.45
C GLU A 181 4.86 11.72 -6.59
N ALA A 182 5.69 11.90 -5.55
CA ALA A 182 7.07 11.43 -5.55
C ALA A 182 7.15 9.90 -5.51
N PHE A 183 6.30 9.25 -4.71
CA PHE A 183 6.20 7.79 -4.63
C PHE A 183 5.79 7.18 -5.98
N VAL A 184 4.68 7.65 -6.57
CA VAL A 184 4.16 7.13 -7.83
C VAL A 184 5.17 7.33 -8.97
N ARG A 185 5.84 8.49 -9.02
CA ARG A 185 6.92 8.72 -10.00
C ARG A 185 8.01 7.66 -9.89
N LYS A 186 8.44 7.30 -8.68
CA LYS A 186 9.49 6.27 -8.47
C LYS A 186 9.04 4.87 -8.89
N VAL A 187 7.77 4.53 -8.70
CA VAL A 187 7.19 3.27 -9.16
C VAL A 187 7.17 3.20 -10.70
N VAL A 188 6.80 4.28 -11.38
CA VAL A 188 6.81 4.38 -12.85
C VAL A 188 8.24 4.32 -13.41
N GLU A 189 9.17 5.05 -12.80
CA GLU A 189 10.60 5.05 -13.14
C GLU A 189 11.23 3.66 -12.97
N ALA A 190 10.78 2.87 -11.98
CA ALA A 190 11.21 1.48 -11.79
C ALA A 190 10.73 0.52 -12.89
N GLY A 191 9.84 0.99 -13.78
CA GLY A 191 9.40 0.22 -14.94
C GLY A 191 7.96 -0.30 -14.85
N TYR A 192 7.19 0.05 -13.81
CA TYR A 192 5.79 -0.35 -13.74
C TYR A 192 4.99 0.25 -14.91
N ARG A 193 4.16 -0.57 -15.56
CA ARG A 193 3.30 -0.17 -16.70
C ARG A 193 1.84 -0.61 -16.51
N GLY A 194 1.49 -1.13 -15.34
CA GLY A 194 0.14 -1.58 -15.05
C GLY A 194 -0.81 -0.44 -14.66
N VAL A 195 -2.04 -0.82 -14.29
CA VAL A 195 -3.11 0.11 -13.93
C VAL A 195 -2.83 0.84 -12.61
N TRP A 196 -3.25 2.10 -12.53
CA TRP A 196 -3.24 2.87 -11.30
C TRP A 196 -4.60 2.72 -10.62
N SER A 197 -4.64 1.99 -9.51
CA SER A 197 -5.86 1.74 -8.76
C SER A 197 -6.00 2.76 -7.65
N ILE A 198 -7.17 3.39 -7.51
CA ILE A 198 -7.47 4.23 -6.36
C ILE A 198 -7.93 3.35 -5.21
N GLU A 199 -7.36 3.55 -4.02
CA GLU A 199 -7.81 2.91 -2.79
C GLU A 199 -7.97 3.94 -1.68
N VAL A 200 -9.23 4.31 -1.42
CA VAL A 200 -9.59 5.34 -0.45
C VAL A 200 -10.69 4.81 0.46
N PHE A 201 -10.46 4.92 1.77
CA PHE A 201 -11.46 4.77 2.81
C PHE A 201 -11.58 6.08 3.59
N ASN A 202 -12.78 6.64 3.63
CA ASN A 202 -13.04 7.94 4.19
C ASN A 202 -14.41 7.93 4.85
N SER A 203 -14.57 8.54 6.03
CA SER A 203 -15.86 8.60 6.71
C SER A 203 -16.93 9.35 5.89
N GLU A 204 -16.53 10.23 4.98
CA GLU A 204 -17.43 10.88 4.01
C GLU A 204 -18.17 9.87 3.11
N LEU A 205 -17.60 8.66 2.91
CA LEU A 205 -18.24 7.60 2.12
C LEU A 205 -19.37 6.89 2.87
N GLU A 206 -19.50 7.12 4.18
CA GLU A 206 -20.58 6.58 5.01
C GLU A 206 -21.75 7.57 5.15
N GLU A 207 -21.62 8.78 4.62
CA GLU A 207 -22.69 9.79 4.65
C GLU A 207 -23.85 9.39 3.73
N GLU A 208 -25.09 9.61 4.18
CA GLU A 208 -26.28 9.37 3.37
C GLU A 208 -26.56 10.54 2.44
N GLY A 209 -26.58 10.32 1.11
CA GLY A 209 -27.00 11.34 0.15
C GLY A 209 -26.61 11.03 -1.30
N VAL A 210 -27.42 11.51 -2.25
CA VAL A 210 -27.33 11.24 -3.71
C VAL A 210 -26.04 11.80 -4.37
N GLU A 211 -25.24 12.57 -3.63
CA GLU A 211 -24.03 13.23 -4.15
C GLU A 211 -22.73 12.59 -3.69
N VAL A 212 -22.74 11.66 -2.74
CA VAL A 212 -21.51 11.05 -2.18
C VAL A 212 -20.79 10.24 -3.26
N GLU A 213 -21.51 9.39 -3.99
CA GLU A 213 -20.92 8.55 -5.04
C GLU A 213 -20.40 9.38 -6.21
N ARG A 214 -21.17 10.40 -6.63
CA ARG A 214 -20.78 11.32 -7.70
C ARG A 214 -19.54 12.12 -7.32
N SER A 215 -19.51 12.65 -6.10
CA SER A 215 -18.38 13.41 -5.57
C SER A 215 -17.13 12.54 -5.47
N ALA A 216 -17.25 11.34 -4.88
CA ALA A 216 -16.16 10.36 -4.76
C ALA A 216 -15.57 9.99 -6.13
N ALA A 217 -16.42 9.60 -7.09
CA ALA A 217 -15.98 9.24 -8.44
C ALA A 217 -15.32 10.43 -9.17
N THR A 218 -15.87 11.64 -9.03
CA THR A 218 -15.32 12.85 -9.64
C THR A 218 -13.95 13.19 -9.06
N ARG A 219 -13.81 13.13 -7.74
CA ARG A 219 -12.55 13.39 -7.02
C ARG A 219 -11.48 12.35 -7.36
N ALA A 220 -11.85 11.07 -7.43
CA ALA A 220 -10.96 10.00 -7.88
C ALA A 220 -10.39 10.28 -9.27
N ARG A 221 -11.26 10.59 -10.25
CA ARG A 221 -10.86 10.93 -11.61
C ARG A 221 -9.95 12.15 -11.65
N GLN A 222 -10.36 13.25 -11.03
CA GLN A 222 -9.57 14.49 -11.00
C GLN A 222 -8.21 14.30 -10.32
N GLY A 223 -8.15 13.48 -9.27
CA GLY A 223 -6.91 13.10 -8.62
C GLY A 223 -5.97 12.37 -9.57
N LEU A 224 -6.46 11.34 -10.28
CA LEU A 224 -5.68 10.61 -11.27
C LEU A 224 -5.23 11.51 -12.43
N ASP A 225 -6.11 12.33 -12.99
CA ASP A 225 -5.78 13.27 -14.08
C ASP A 225 -4.61 14.18 -13.68
N ARG A 226 -4.70 14.79 -12.49
CA ARG A 226 -3.61 15.64 -11.94
C ARG A 226 -2.34 14.86 -11.65
N LEU A 227 -2.45 13.64 -11.14
CA LEU A 227 -1.30 12.81 -10.81
C LEU A 227 -0.55 12.39 -12.08
N VAL A 228 -1.26 12.01 -13.14
CA VAL A 228 -0.68 11.72 -14.47
C VAL A 228 0.08 12.94 -14.98
N GLU A 229 -0.53 14.13 -14.92
CA GLU A 229 0.15 15.37 -15.29
C GLU A 229 1.43 15.59 -14.48
N VAL A 230 1.42 15.42 -13.16
CA VAL A 230 2.61 15.69 -12.33
C VAL A 230 3.70 14.63 -12.51
N VAL A 231 3.34 13.37 -12.76
CA VAL A 231 4.28 12.26 -12.89
C VAL A 231 4.97 12.25 -14.25
N PHE A 232 4.27 12.62 -15.32
CA PHE A 232 4.78 12.58 -16.70
C PHE A 232 5.13 13.97 -17.30
N LYS A 233 5.03 15.05 -16.52
CA LYS A 233 5.65 16.34 -16.84
C LYS A 233 7.18 16.24 -16.74
#